data_AF-A0A8D8LEC4-F1
#
_entry.id   AF-A0A8D8LEC4-F1
#
_cell.length_a   1.000
_cell.length_b   1.000
_cell.length_c   1.000
_cell.angle_alpha   90.00
_cell.angle_beta   90.00
_cell.angle_gamma   90.00
#
_symmetry.space_group_name_H-M   'P 1'
#
loop_
_entity.id
_entity.type
_entity.pdbx_description
1 polymer ?
#
loop_
_entity_poly.entity_id
_entity_poly.type
_entity_poly.pdbx_seq_one_letter_code
_entity_poly.pdbx_strand_id
1 'polypeptide(L)'
;MWKCLCSRNINLQLRTRVLKCYVFSTLLYGAEAWTLKRNNEKNINAFEMWCYRRMLRIPWTKRVTNVEVLRRMNKNMELEHTIKKRKLEYLGHILRGTKYKMLNLILEGRIEGRRSRGRRRKSWRSNLREWFECDDHYDQCHCNFQPPTGEKKKNRSCFFFKKYIQNKVATLSASI
;
A
#
# COMPACT_ATOMS: atom_id res chain seq x y z
N MET A 1 -7.06 -7.83 27.57
CA MET A 1 -7.53 -7.76 26.17
C MET A 1 -7.60 -9.12 25.47
N TRP A 2 -6.53 -9.94 25.47
CA TRP A 2 -6.52 -11.24 24.79
C TRP A 2 -7.62 -12.23 25.23
N LYS A 3 -7.93 -12.27 26.53
CA LYS A 3 -8.97 -13.15 27.10
C LYS A 3 -10.34 -12.94 26.42
N CYS A 4 -10.66 -11.71 26.00
CA CYS A 4 -11.91 -11.37 25.31
C CYS A 4 -11.93 -11.84 23.83
N LEU A 5 -10.78 -11.92 23.17
CA LEU A 5 -10.69 -12.35 21.77
C LEU A 5 -10.76 -13.89 21.62
N CYS A 6 -10.43 -14.63 22.69
CA CYS A 6 -10.43 -16.09 22.71
C CYS A 6 -11.60 -16.72 23.49
N SER A 7 -12.49 -15.93 24.10
CA SER A 7 -13.63 -16.43 24.88
C SER A 7 -14.70 -17.08 23.99
N ARG A 8 -15.26 -18.21 24.43
CA ARG A 8 -16.26 -18.99 23.68
C ARG A 8 -17.64 -18.31 23.62
N ASN A 9 -17.95 -17.47 24.60
CA ASN A 9 -19.27 -16.88 24.80
C ASN A 9 -19.59 -15.70 23.86
N ILE A 10 -18.62 -15.21 23.09
CA ILE A 10 -18.76 -14.01 22.25
C ILE A 10 -18.86 -14.41 20.78
N ASN A 11 -19.76 -13.80 19.99
CA ASN A 11 -19.85 -14.04 18.55
C ASN A 11 -18.51 -13.73 17.83
N LEU A 12 -18.12 -14.57 16.87
CA LEU A 12 -16.92 -14.40 16.04
C LEU A 12 -16.88 -13.04 15.33
N GLN A 13 -18.02 -12.54 14.88
CA GLN A 13 -18.13 -11.24 14.23
C GLN A 13 -17.73 -10.10 15.18
N LEU A 14 -18.20 -10.15 16.43
CA LEU A 14 -17.88 -9.14 17.44
C LEU A 14 -16.39 -9.17 17.80
N ARG A 15 -15.82 -10.37 17.98
CA ARG A 15 -14.36 -10.53 18.20
C ARG A 15 -13.54 -9.93 17.05
N THR A 16 -14.01 -10.10 15.82
CA THR A 16 -13.32 -9.52 14.66
C THR A 16 -13.45 -7.99 14.62
N ARG A 17 -14.59 -7.42 14.99
CA ARG A 17 -14.75 -5.96 15.12
C ARG A 17 -13.79 -5.40 16.16
N VAL A 18 -13.70 -6.03 17.34
CA VAL A 18 -12.76 -5.62 18.39
C VAL A 18 -11.30 -5.70 17.89
N LEU A 19 -10.92 -6.77 17.20
CA LEU A 19 -9.57 -6.89 16.61
C LEU A 19 -9.28 -5.73 15.65
N LYS A 20 -10.24 -5.40 14.76
CA LYS A 20 -10.11 -4.29 13.82
C LYS A 20 -9.96 -2.94 14.54
N CYS A 21 -10.79 -2.69 15.55
CA CYS A 21 -10.84 -1.41 16.25
C CYS A 21 -9.59 -1.11 17.09
N TYR A 22 -8.95 -2.12 17.69
CA TYR A 22 -7.82 -1.91 18.60
C TYR A 22 -6.48 -2.31 17.98
N VAL A 23 -6.39 -3.53 17.43
CA VAL A 23 -5.11 -4.09 16.96
C VAL A 23 -4.79 -3.56 15.58
N PHE A 24 -5.75 -3.63 14.64
CA PHE A 24 -5.49 -3.17 13.28
C PHE A 24 -5.39 -1.66 13.19
N SER A 25 -6.14 -0.90 13.99
CA SER A 25 -6.00 0.56 14.07
C SER A 25 -4.58 0.96 14.49
N THR A 26 -4.04 0.32 15.53
CA THR A 26 -2.68 0.55 16.00
C THR A 26 -1.64 0.16 14.95
N LEU A 27 -1.81 -1.00 14.30
CA LEU A 27 -0.90 -1.45 13.25
C LEU A 27 -0.92 -0.52 12.02
N LEU A 28 -2.10 -0.04 11.63
CA LEU A 28 -2.27 0.78 10.44
C LEU A 28 -1.95 2.26 10.68
N TYR A 29 -1.62 2.63 11.92
CA TYR A 29 -1.19 3.99 12.25
C TYR A 29 0.12 4.31 11.52
N GLY A 30 0.09 5.33 10.65
CA GLY A 30 1.26 5.73 9.87
C GLY A 30 1.68 4.76 8.75
N ALA A 31 0.88 3.73 8.46
CA ALA A 31 1.20 2.75 7.40
C ALA A 31 1.33 3.38 6.00
N GLU A 32 0.74 4.56 5.81
CA GLU A 32 0.82 5.38 4.59
C GLU A 32 2.26 5.76 4.25
N ALA A 33 3.08 6.10 5.25
CA ALA A 33 4.45 6.57 5.03
C ALA A 33 5.46 5.43 4.86
N TRP A 34 5.09 4.18 5.18
CA TRP A 34 6.04 3.07 5.21
C TRP A 34 6.53 2.68 3.82
N THR A 35 7.77 2.23 3.70
CA THR A 35 8.23 1.53 2.48
C THR A 35 8.10 0.03 2.72
N LEU A 36 7.22 -0.64 1.96
CA LEU A 36 6.96 -2.07 2.10
C LEU A 36 7.96 -2.88 1.25
N LYS A 37 8.78 -3.66 1.97
CA LYS A 37 9.60 -4.72 1.37
C LYS A 37 8.77 -6.01 1.33
N ARG A 38 9.15 -6.94 0.44
CA ARG A 38 8.51 -8.27 0.35
C ARG A 38 8.49 -9.01 1.70
N ASN A 39 9.52 -8.84 2.53
CA ASN A 39 9.55 -9.45 3.86
C ASN A 39 8.50 -8.83 4.80
N ASN A 40 8.30 -7.51 4.73
CA ASN A 40 7.32 -6.82 5.55
C ASN A 40 5.89 -7.20 5.13
N GLU A 41 5.63 -7.32 3.82
CA GLU A 41 4.35 -7.81 3.29
C GLU A 41 4.05 -9.23 3.81
N LYS A 42 5.04 -10.14 3.75
CA LYS A 42 4.92 -11.50 4.32
C LYS A 42 4.63 -11.48 5.82
N ASN A 43 5.32 -10.61 6.57
CA ASN A 43 5.12 -10.50 8.02
C ASN A 43 3.73 -9.97 8.37
N ILE A 44 3.21 -8.99 7.63
CA ILE A 44 1.86 -8.46 7.81
C ILE A 44 0.82 -9.55 7.53
N ASN A 45 1.01 -10.31 6.46
CA ASN A 45 0.11 -11.41 6.11
C ASN A 45 0.17 -12.53 7.16
N ALA A 46 1.37 -12.87 7.64
CA ALA A 46 1.55 -13.85 8.72
C ALA A 46 0.90 -13.37 10.04
N PHE A 47 1.01 -12.09 10.35
CA PHE A 47 0.39 -11.48 11.53
C PHE A 47 -1.14 -11.53 11.47
N GLU A 48 -1.73 -11.21 10.32
CA GLU A 48 -3.18 -11.33 10.10
C GLU A 48 -3.63 -12.78 10.34
N MET A 49 -2.92 -13.73 9.73
CA MET A 49 -3.23 -15.13 9.88
C MET A 49 -3.05 -15.66 11.30
N TRP A 50 -2.05 -15.15 12.03
CA TRP A 50 -1.82 -15.49 13.42
C TRP A 50 -2.99 -15.01 14.30
N CYS A 51 -3.48 -13.79 14.08
CA CYS A 51 -4.66 -13.27 14.76
C CYS A 51 -5.90 -14.16 14.54
N TYR A 52 -6.19 -14.54 13.29
CA TYR A 52 -7.34 -15.38 12.96
C TYR A 52 -7.23 -16.80 13.54
N ARG A 53 -6.07 -17.44 13.42
CA ARG A 53 -5.84 -18.79 13.99
C ARG A 53 -6.11 -18.83 15.48
N ARG A 54 -5.64 -17.80 16.19
CA ARG A 54 -5.83 -17.70 17.64
C ARG A 54 -7.27 -17.38 18.04
N MET A 55 -7.98 -16.56 17.26
CA MET A 55 -9.40 -16.28 17.47
C MET A 55 -10.26 -17.53 17.27
N LEU A 56 -9.93 -18.35 16.26
CA LEU A 56 -10.54 -19.65 16.00
C LEU A 56 -10.03 -20.77 16.93
N ARG A 57 -9.03 -20.48 17.77
CA ARG A 57 -8.40 -21.43 18.71
C ARG A 57 -7.88 -22.70 18.02
N ILE A 58 -7.40 -22.56 16.78
CA ILE A 58 -6.84 -23.69 16.03
C ILE A 58 -5.48 -24.05 16.66
N PRO A 59 -5.32 -25.27 17.21
CA PRO A 59 -4.03 -25.70 17.71
C PRO A 59 -3.06 -25.90 16.54
N TRP A 60 -1.78 -25.66 16.78
CA TRP A 60 -0.74 -25.76 15.76
C TRP A 60 -0.62 -27.20 15.19
N THR A 61 -1.00 -28.21 15.97
CA THR A 61 -0.98 -29.64 15.58
C THR A 61 -1.91 -29.97 14.42
N LYS A 62 -3.00 -29.21 14.23
CA LYS A 62 -3.99 -29.48 13.17
C LYS A 62 -3.52 -29.10 11.76
N ARG A 63 -2.34 -28.50 11.61
CA ARG A 63 -1.70 -28.13 10.31
C ARG A 63 -2.68 -27.53 9.28
N VAL A 64 -3.61 -26.69 9.73
CA VAL A 64 -4.65 -26.11 8.88
C VAL A 64 -4.05 -25.09 7.91
N THR A 65 -4.39 -25.20 6.63
CA THR A 65 -3.94 -24.30 5.55
C THR A 65 -4.47 -22.88 5.75
N ASN A 66 -3.77 -21.87 5.21
CA ASN A 66 -4.21 -20.47 5.32
C ASN A 66 -5.59 -20.26 4.66
N VAL A 67 -5.84 -20.92 3.52
CA VAL A 67 -7.11 -20.84 2.78
C VAL A 67 -8.28 -21.32 3.64
N GLU A 68 -8.11 -22.45 4.35
CA GLU A 68 -9.15 -22.99 5.22
C GLU A 68 -9.43 -22.08 6.44
N VAL A 69 -8.40 -21.42 6.99
CA VAL A 69 -8.60 -20.45 8.07
C VAL A 69 -9.43 -19.25 7.59
N LEU A 70 -9.14 -18.74 6.39
CA LEU A 70 -9.90 -17.63 5.78
C LEU A 70 -11.35 -18.05 5.48
N ARG A 71 -11.56 -19.27 4.97
CA ARG A 71 -12.90 -19.83 4.74
C ARG A 71 -13.72 -19.89 6.03
N ARG A 72 -13.14 -20.33 7.14
CA ARG A 72 -13.81 -20.37 8.46
C ARG A 72 -14.13 -18.98 9.02
N MET A 73 -13.29 -18.00 8.73
CA MET A 73 -13.56 -16.60 9.09
C MET A 73 -14.60 -15.94 8.17
N ASN A 74 -14.90 -16.56 7.03
CA ASN A 74 -15.68 -16.00 5.92
C ASN A 74 -15.15 -14.63 5.46
N LYS A 75 -13.82 -14.52 5.31
CA LYS A 75 -13.12 -13.27 4.97
C LYS A 75 -11.91 -13.50 4.09
N ASN A 76 -11.55 -12.48 3.33
CA ASN A 76 -10.30 -12.38 2.58
C ASN A 76 -9.22 -11.67 3.42
N MET A 77 -7.97 -11.66 2.94
CA MET A 77 -6.89 -10.88 3.54
C MET A 77 -7.20 -9.38 3.43
N GLU A 78 -7.34 -8.69 4.56
CA GLU A 78 -7.78 -7.29 4.59
C GLU A 78 -6.62 -6.32 4.82
N LEU A 79 -5.58 -6.70 5.57
CA LEU A 79 -4.55 -5.75 6.00
C LEU A 79 -3.68 -5.25 4.84
N GLU A 80 -3.21 -6.16 3.98
CA GLU A 80 -2.39 -5.80 2.83
C GLU A 80 -3.14 -4.84 1.89
N HIS A 81 -4.40 -5.16 1.56
CA HIS A 81 -5.24 -4.33 0.71
C HIS A 81 -5.53 -2.96 1.34
N THR A 82 -5.80 -2.93 2.65
CA THR A 82 -6.05 -1.68 3.38
C THR A 82 -4.83 -0.77 3.35
N ILE A 83 -3.62 -1.31 3.53
CA ILE A 83 -2.38 -0.51 3.47
C ILE A 83 -2.16 0.05 2.06
N LYS A 84 -2.37 -0.77 1.02
CA LYS A 84 -2.24 -0.33 -0.37
C LYS A 84 -3.25 0.78 -0.70
N LYS A 85 -4.50 0.62 -0.24
CA LYS A 85 -5.56 1.63 -0.42
C LYS A 85 -5.22 2.95 0.26
N ARG A 86 -4.88 2.93 1.56
CA ARG A 86 -4.50 4.15 2.32
C ARG A 86 -3.30 4.87 1.70
N LYS A 87 -2.30 4.12 1.24
CA LYS A 87 -1.16 4.70 0.52
C LYS A 87 -1.55 5.40 -0.77
N LEU A 88 -2.49 4.83 -1.52
CA LEU A 88 -2.99 5.42 -2.75
C LEU A 88 -3.83 6.67 -2.46
N GLU A 89 -4.68 6.63 -1.43
CA GLU A 89 -5.44 7.78 -0.94
C GLU A 89 -4.51 8.92 -0.53
N TYR A 90 -3.47 8.60 0.26
CA TYR A 90 -2.44 9.55 0.69
C TYR A 90 -1.70 10.18 -0.49
N LEU A 91 -1.32 9.37 -1.49
CA LEU A 91 -0.77 9.88 -2.76
C LEU A 91 -1.74 10.86 -3.43
N GLY A 92 -3.02 10.49 -3.53
CA GLY A 92 -4.06 11.37 -4.07
C GLY A 92 -4.18 12.68 -3.30
N HIS A 93 -4.06 12.66 -1.97
CA HIS A 93 -4.04 13.87 -1.14
C HIS A 93 -2.82 14.75 -1.40
N ILE A 94 -1.62 14.17 -1.53
CA ILE A 94 -0.40 14.93 -1.89
C ILE A 94 -0.55 15.60 -3.26
N LEU A 95 -1.09 14.88 -4.25
CA LEU A 95 -1.22 15.39 -5.62
C LEU A 95 -2.30 16.47 -5.78
N ARG A 96 -3.35 16.45 -4.94
CA ARG A 96 -4.45 17.44 -4.95
C ARG A 96 -4.15 18.68 -4.10
N GLY A 97 -3.41 18.54 -3.00
CA GLY A 97 -3.24 19.60 -2.01
C GLY A 97 -2.13 20.60 -2.33
N THR A 98 -2.44 21.91 -2.24
CA THR A 98 -1.42 22.98 -2.28
C THR A 98 -0.54 23.02 -1.04
N LYS A 99 -1.04 22.49 0.10
CA LYS A 99 -0.33 22.41 1.40
C LYS A 99 0.93 21.56 1.35
N TYR A 100 0.97 20.52 0.50
CA TYR A 100 2.07 19.56 0.42
C TYR A 100 3.00 19.83 -0.76
N LYS A 101 3.17 21.10 -1.15
CA LYS A 101 3.97 21.49 -2.33
C LYS A 101 5.39 20.93 -2.30
N MET A 102 6.05 20.93 -1.13
CA MET A 102 7.38 20.35 -0.96
C MET A 102 7.38 18.83 -1.21
N LEU A 103 6.45 18.09 -0.62
CA LEU A 103 6.35 16.64 -0.82
C LEU A 103 6.03 16.31 -2.28
N ASN A 104 5.19 17.11 -2.93
CA ASN A 104 4.91 16.96 -4.35
C ASN A 104 6.17 17.20 -5.20
N LEU A 105 6.97 18.22 -4.89
CA LEU A 105 8.26 18.46 -5.54
C LEU A 105 9.24 17.31 -5.33
N ILE A 106 9.33 16.75 -4.12
CA ILE A 106 10.18 15.57 -3.84
C ILE A 106 9.69 14.35 -4.65
N LEU A 107 8.38 14.17 -4.75
CA LEU A 107 7.78 13.03 -5.43
C LEU A 107 7.97 13.11 -6.96
N GLU A 108 7.76 14.29 -7.54
CA GLU A 108 7.92 14.58 -8.97
C GLU A 108 9.39 14.80 -9.36
N GLY A 109 10.21 15.23 -8.41
CA GLY A 109 11.60 15.64 -8.60
C GLY A 109 12.45 14.55 -9.24
N ARG A 110 13.07 14.89 -10.36
CA ARG A 110 14.15 14.11 -10.96
C ARG A 110 15.47 14.76 -10.53
N ILE A 111 16.33 13.99 -9.87
CA ILE A 111 17.67 14.42 -9.50
C ILE A 111 18.59 14.06 -10.66
N GLU A 112 19.35 15.04 -11.14
CA GLU A 112 20.35 14.84 -12.19
C GLU A 112 21.55 14.05 -11.65
N GLY A 113 22.10 13.16 -12.46
CA GLY A 113 23.24 12.33 -12.11
C GLY A 113 23.09 10.85 -12.44
N ARG A 114 24.22 10.14 -12.45
CA ARG A 114 24.26 8.69 -12.69
C ARG A 114 24.04 7.95 -11.37
N ARG A 115 23.11 6.99 -11.38
CA ARG A 115 22.89 6.07 -10.25
C ARG A 115 23.96 4.97 -10.26
N SER A 116 24.38 4.50 -9.09
CA SER A 116 25.31 3.38 -8.98
C SER A 116 24.74 2.09 -9.60
N ARG A 117 25.63 1.24 -10.09
CA ARG A 117 25.29 -0.07 -10.68
C ARG A 117 24.89 -1.04 -9.56
N GLY A 118 23.78 -1.76 -9.75
CA GLY A 118 23.29 -2.78 -8.80
C GLY A 118 21.80 -2.66 -8.45
N ARG A 119 21.34 -3.51 -7.52
CA ARG A 119 19.94 -3.54 -7.07
C ARG A 119 19.62 -2.33 -6.21
N ARG A 120 18.68 -1.51 -6.68
CA ARG A 120 18.20 -0.33 -5.92
C ARG A 120 17.43 -0.77 -4.68
N ARG A 121 17.57 0.01 -3.60
CA ARG A 121 16.66 -0.09 -2.44
C ARG A 121 15.24 0.22 -2.90
N LYS A 122 14.26 -0.56 -2.44
CA LYS A 122 12.84 -0.24 -2.67
C LYS A 122 12.56 1.14 -2.08
N SER A 123 11.95 2.01 -2.87
CA SER A 123 11.45 3.31 -2.42
C SER A 123 9.93 3.29 -2.32
N TRP A 124 9.37 4.21 -1.55
CA TRP A 124 7.92 4.36 -1.41
C TRP A 124 7.20 4.49 -2.76
N ARG A 125 7.70 5.36 -3.65
CA ARG A 125 7.17 5.52 -5.02
C ARG A 125 7.33 4.25 -5.87
N SER A 126 8.39 3.47 -5.63
CA SER A 126 8.60 2.19 -6.33
C SER A 126 7.56 1.14 -5.96
N ASN A 127 7.08 1.13 -4.71
CA ASN A 127 6.01 0.22 -4.31
C ASN A 127 4.71 0.51 -5.06
N LEU A 128 4.36 1.79 -5.18
CA LEU A 128 3.15 2.21 -5.88
C LEU A 128 3.17 1.81 -7.36
N ARG A 129 4.32 1.96 -8.03
CA ARG A 129 4.50 1.49 -9.41
C ARG A 129 4.32 -0.03 -9.54
N GLU A 130 4.94 -0.80 -8.63
CA GLU A 130 4.88 -2.26 -8.64
C GLU A 130 3.45 -2.79 -8.39
N TRP A 131 2.65 -2.13 -7.55
CA TRP A 131 1.31 -2.63 -7.20
C TRP A 131 0.20 -2.21 -8.15
N PHE A 132 0.31 -1.04 -8.77
CA PHE A 132 -0.77 -0.46 -9.58
C PHE A 132 -0.48 -0.50 -11.08
N GLU A 133 0.64 -1.09 -11.49
CA GLU A 133 1.06 -1.27 -12.89
C GLU A 133 0.84 0.02 -13.69
N CYS A 134 1.44 1.11 -13.19
CA CYS A 134 1.52 2.32 -13.98
C CYS A 134 2.58 2.06 -15.06
N ASP A 135 2.15 1.59 -16.23
CA ASP A 135 3.02 1.37 -17.37
C ASP A 135 3.77 2.66 -17.72
N ASP A 136 5.10 2.59 -17.64
CA ASP A 136 6.03 3.60 -18.11
C ASP A 136 6.16 3.52 -19.65
N HIS A 137 5.04 3.54 -20.39
CA HIS A 137 5.05 3.67 -21.85
C HIS A 137 5.35 5.13 -22.27
N TYR A 138 6.33 5.74 -21.62
CA TYR A 138 6.96 7.05 -21.92
C TYR A 138 8.43 7.11 -21.47
N ASP A 139 9.06 5.98 -21.11
CA ASP A 139 10.50 5.90 -20.84
C ASP A 139 11.31 5.46 -22.09
N GLN A 140 10.71 5.48 -23.28
CA GLN A 140 11.42 5.22 -24.53
C GLN A 140 12.08 6.49 -25.06
N CYS A 141 13.37 6.60 -24.70
CA CYS A 141 14.44 7.34 -25.38
C CYS A 141 14.40 8.89 -25.23
N HIS A 142 15.48 9.68 -25.14
CA HIS A 142 16.88 9.50 -25.47
C HIS A 142 17.74 10.28 -24.45
N CYS A 143 18.81 9.66 -23.93
CA CYS A 143 19.98 10.41 -23.50
C CYS A 143 20.62 11.00 -24.77
N ASN A 144 20.18 12.19 -25.20
CA ASN A 144 20.88 13.17 -26.06
C ASN A 144 19.91 14.26 -26.54
N PHE A 145 19.44 15.14 -25.65
CA PHE A 145 18.79 16.37 -26.06
C PHE A 145 19.30 17.54 -25.22
N GLN A 146 20.18 18.36 -25.79
CA GLN A 146 20.50 19.68 -25.25
C GLN A 146 19.34 20.63 -25.61
N PRO A 147 18.64 21.21 -24.62
CA PRO A 147 17.62 22.21 -24.90
C PRO A 147 18.28 23.53 -25.37
N PRO A 148 17.77 24.19 -26.42
CA PRO A 148 18.17 25.55 -26.73
C PRO A 148 17.69 26.49 -25.62
N THR A 149 18.48 27.54 -25.39
CA THR A 149 18.31 28.57 -24.37
C THR A 149 16.93 29.23 -24.43
N GLY A 150 16.15 29.12 -23.36
CA GLY A 150 15.06 30.08 -23.08
C GLY A 150 13.72 29.55 -22.58
N GLU A 151 13.35 28.28 -22.77
CA GLU A 151 11.98 27.84 -22.43
C GLU A 151 11.90 26.85 -21.26
N LYS A 152 11.16 27.23 -20.21
CA LYS A 152 10.82 26.37 -19.06
C LYS A 152 9.89 25.24 -19.53
N LYS A 153 10.44 24.04 -19.72
CA LYS A 153 9.67 22.81 -19.97
C LYS A 153 8.68 22.55 -18.82
N LYS A 154 7.43 22.96 -18.95
CA LYS A 154 6.34 22.46 -18.10
C LYS A 154 6.12 20.97 -18.40
N ASN A 155 6.49 20.11 -17.46
CA ASN A 155 6.42 18.65 -17.55
C ASN A 155 4.99 18.14 -17.83
N ARG A 156 4.66 17.92 -19.12
CA ARG A 156 3.38 17.31 -19.56
C ARG A 156 3.19 15.86 -19.06
N SER A 157 4.28 15.15 -18.75
CA SER A 157 4.28 13.77 -18.24
C SER A 157 3.64 13.59 -16.86
N CYS A 158 3.61 14.64 -16.04
CA CYS A 158 3.00 14.57 -14.70
C CYS A 158 1.46 14.65 -14.73
N PHE A 159 0.90 15.23 -15.80
CA PHE A 159 -0.54 15.48 -15.90
C PHE A 159 -1.34 14.18 -16.14
N PHE A 160 -0.84 13.29 -16.99
CA PHE A 160 -1.47 11.99 -17.27
C PHE A 160 -1.41 11.03 -16.08
N PHE A 161 -0.29 11.01 -15.35
CA PHE A 161 -0.17 10.23 -14.11
C PHE A 161 -1.14 10.72 -13.04
N LYS A 162 -1.31 12.04 -12.89
CA LYS A 162 -2.32 12.63 -11.99
C LYS A 162 -3.74 12.22 -12.40
N LYS A 163 -4.08 12.23 -13.69
CA LYS A 163 -5.40 11.82 -14.21
C LYS A 163 -5.68 10.32 -14.05
N TYR A 164 -4.68 9.46 -14.29
CA TYR A 164 -4.78 8.00 -14.08
C TYR A 164 -4.95 7.64 -12.61
N ILE A 165 -4.18 8.25 -11.70
CA ILE A 165 -4.32 8.04 -10.25
C ILE A 165 -5.65 8.60 -9.73
N GLN A 166 -6.11 9.77 -10.22
CA GLN A 166 -7.42 10.30 -9.86
C GLN A 166 -8.57 9.37 -10.31
N ASN A 167 -8.49 8.82 -11.52
CA ASN A 167 -9.49 7.87 -12.03
C ASN A 167 -9.43 6.50 -11.34
N LYS A 168 -8.24 5.94 -11.04
CA LYS A 168 -8.12 4.68 -10.29
C LYS A 168 -8.53 4.80 -8.83
N VAL A 169 -8.25 5.95 -8.19
CA VAL A 169 -8.76 6.24 -6.83
C VAL A 169 -10.28 6.29 -6.85
N ALA A 170 -10.89 6.93 -7.86
CA ALA A 170 -12.34 7.02 -8.01
C ALA A 170 -13.01 5.66 -8.29
N THR A 171 -12.38 4.77 -9.07
CA THR A 171 -12.92 3.43 -9.34
C THR A 171 -12.74 2.47 -8.16
N LEU A 172 -11.62 2.51 -7.45
CA LEU A 172 -11.39 1.69 -6.24
C LEU A 172 -12.25 2.13 -5.04
N SER A 173 -12.74 3.36 -5.02
CA SER A 173 -13.77 3.81 -4.06
C SER A 173 -15.19 3.42 -4.46
N ALA A 174 -15.44 3.04 -5.72
CA ALA A 174 -16.75 2.72 -6.27
C ALA A 174 -17.04 1.21 -6.39
N SER A 175 -16.05 0.34 -6.14
CA SER A 175 -16.22 -1.13 -6.14
C SER A 175 -16.54 -1.72 -4.76
N ILE A 176 -17.30 -0.99 -3.94
CA ILE A 176 -17.90 -1.45 -2.67
C ILE A 176 -19.40 -1.19 -2.76
#